data_AF-A0A960Q3J8-F1
#
_entry.id   AF-A0A960Q3J8-F1
#
_cell.length_a   1.000
_cell.length_b   1.000
_cell.length_c   1.000
_cell.angle_alpha   90.00
_cell.angle_beta   90.00
_cell.angle_gamma   90.00
#
_symmetry.space_group_name_H-M   'P 1'
#
loop_
_entity.id
_entity.type
_entity.pdbx_description
1 polymer ?
#
loop_
_entity_poly.entity_id
_entity_poly.type
_entity_poly.pdbx_seq_one_letter_code
_entity_poly.pdbx_strand_id
1 'polypeptide(L)'
;MTRHMLHALDSLKERVEELGRTVLDSVVDATEAVMSGNLDLANRVIQGDSAIDLEEVEVEEECLKVLALHQPVATDLRLLVGILKLNNDLERIGDLAVSIAGHANSIHLPGDEKLVDLMKRLSRRSQEMLQLGLDCLIRQDGALAERVCAADDDVDELYSIIRSETQSLLMNETRLEPKQIEGLMRFVSVARSLERIADHATNIA
;
A
#
# COMPACT_ATOMS: atom_id res chain seq x y z
N MET A 1 -34.84 -8.79 3.74
CA MET A 1 -33.74 -7.87 4.05
C MET A 1 -34.34 -6.53 4.45
N THR A 2 -34.02 -6.01 5.64
CA THR A 2 -34.55 -4.71 6.11
C THR A 2 -33.86 -3.56 5.36
N ARG A 3 -34.62 -2.54 4.96
CA ARG A 3 -34.08 -1.35 4.24
C ARG A 3 -32.92 -0.68 4.98
N HIS A 4 -32.92 -0.77 6.31
CA HIS A 4 -31.84 -0.28 7.16
C HIS A 4 -30.52 -1.06 7.00
N MET A 5 -30.57 -2.38 6.85
CA MET A 5 -29.36 -3.19 6.68
C MET A 5 -28.71 -2.94 5.31
N LEU A 6 -29.52 -2.82 4.25
CA LEU A 6 -29.02 -2.45 2.91
C LEU A 6 -28.28 -1.12 2.94
N HIS A 7 -28.89 -0.11 3.57
CA HIS A 7 -28.27 1.21 3.69
C HIS A 7 -26.96 1.17 4.51
N ALA A 8 -26.89 0.34 5.55
CA ALA A 8 -25.67 0.18 6.34
C ALA A 8 -24.55 -0.49 5.53
N LEU A 9 -24.88 -1.52 4.75
CA LEU A 9 -23.91 -2.18 3.87
C LEU A 9 -23.40 -1.27 2.75
N ASP A 10 -24.29 -0.46 2.16
CA ASP A 10 -23.87 0.50 1.12
C ASP A 10 -23.00 1.61 1.70
N SER A 11 -23.33 2.12 2.89
CA SER A 11 -22.49 3.09 3.60
C SER A 11 -21.11 2.52 3.94
N LEU A 12 -21.03 1.26 4.38
CA LEU A 12 -19.75 0.58 4.64
C LEU A 12 -18.88 0.49 3.38
N LYS A 13 -19.47 0.19 2.22
CA LYS A 13 -18.72 0.14 0.95
C LYS A 13 -18.17 1.51 0.57
N GLU A 14 -18.98 2.56 0.71
CA GLU A 14 -18.57 3.94 0.41
C GLU A 14 -17.39 4.36 1.30
N ARG A 15 -17.45 4.07 2.60
CA ARG A 15 -16.36 4.35 3.54
C ARG A 15 -15.07 3.62 3.18
N VAL A 16 -15.16 2.34 2.87
CA VAL A 16 -14.00 1.52 2.47
C VAL A 16 -13.39 2.01 1.16
N GLU A 17 -14.21 2.45 0.20
CA GLU A 17 -13.72 3.06 -1.03
C GLU A 17 -12.96 4.37 -0.75
N GLU A 18 -13.48 5.21 0.13
CA GLU A 18 -12.83 6.47 0.53
C GLU A 18 -11.53 6.24 1.30
N LEU A 19 -11.52 5.27 2.23
CA LEU A 19 -10.32 4.83 2.94
C LEU A 19 -9.27 4.31 1.95
N GLY A 20 -9.66 3.43 1.02
CA GLY A 20 -8.78 2.89 -0.01
C GLY A 20 -8.13 3.97 -0.87
N ARG A 21 -8.90 4.99 -1.27
CA ARG A 21 -8.36 6.15 -2.00
C ARG A 21 -7.36 6.95 -1.17
N THR A 22 -7.67 7.19 0.10
CA THR A 22 -6.80 7.91 1.03
C THR A 22 -5.47 7.17 1.24
N VAL A 23 -5.52 5.85 1.38
CA VAL A 23 -4.35 4.98 1.48
C VAL A 23 -3.51 5.01 0.21
N LEU A 24 -4.15 4.91 -0.97
CA LEU A 24 -3.45 5.00 -2.25
C LEU A 24 -2.75 6.36 -2.42
N ASP A 25 -3.45 7.46 -2.12
CA ASP A 25 -2.87 8.81 -2.17
C ASP A 25 -1.67 8.93 -1.23
N SER A 26 -1.74 8.31 -0.04
CA SER A 26 -0.64 8.27 0.93
C SER A 26 0.58 7.52 0.39
N VAL A 27 0.38 6.40 -0.31
CA VAL A 27 1.47 5.66 -0.99
C VAL A 27 2.10 6.50 -2.11
N VAL A 28 1.28 7.17 -2.93
CA VAL A 28 1.76 8.06 -4.00
C VAL A 28 2.61 9.18 -3.41
N ASP A 29 2.08 9.89 -2.41
CA ASP A 29 2.75 11.00 -1.74
C ASP A 29 4.04 10.55 -1.04
N ALA A 30 4.03 9.38 -0.38
CA ALA A 30 5.21 8.83 0.27
C ALA A 30 6.34 8.55 -0.73
N THR A 31 6.00 7.93 -1.86
CA THR A 31 7.00 7.64 -2.90
C THR A 31 7.55 8.90 -3.54
N GLU A 32 6.69 9.88 -3.85
CA GLU A 32 7.11 11.17 -4.39
C GLU A 32 8.01 11.93 -3.41
N ALA A 33 7.67 11.90 -2.11
CA ALA A 33 8.47 12.52 -1.07
C ALA A 33 9.89 11.95 -1.02
N VAL A 34 10.00 10.62 -1.12
CA VAL A 34 11.30 9.95 -1.12
C VAL A 34 12.08 10.20 -2.41
N MET A 35 11.44 10.16 -3.58
CA MET A 35 12.11 10.36 -4.87
C MET A 35 12.58 11.81 -5.07
N SER A 36 11.83 12.79 -4.55
CA SER A 36 12.13 14.22 -4.68
C SER A 36 12.91 14.80 -3.48
N GLY A 37 13.00 14.06 -2.37
CA GLY A 37 13.54 14.58 -1.11
C GLY A 37 12.63 15.60 -0.42
N ASN A 38 11.33 15.62 -0.75
CA ASN A 38 10.38 16.58 -0.21
C ASN A 38 9.91 16.19 1.21
N LEU A 39 10.55 16.79 2.21
CA LEU A 39 10.26 16.51 3.62
C LEU A 39 8.88 16.99 4.07
N ASP A 40 8.35 18.06 3.47
CA ASP A 40 7.01 18.55 3.82
C ASP A 40 5.93 17.58 3.34
N LEU A 41 6.14 16.94 2.18
CA LEU A 41 5.26 15.88 1.70
C LEU A 41 5.37 14.62 2.58
N ALA A 42 6.59 14.20 2.96
CA ALA A 42 6.78 13.08 3.87
C ALA A 42 6.08 13.30 5.23
N ASN A 43 6.22 14.49 5.80
CA ASN A 43 5.57 14.83 7.07
C ASN A 43 4.04 14.83 6.96
N ARG A 44 3.48 15.21 5.81
CA ARG A 44 2.02 15.13 5.57
C ARG A 44 1.53 13.70 5.59
N VAL A 45 2.23 12.77 4.94
CA VAL A 45 1.89 11.34 4.98
C VAL A 45 1.91 10.83 6.42
N ILE A 46 3.00 11.09 7.15
CA ILE A 46 3.17 10.61 8.54
C ILE A 46 2.08 11.17 9.47
N GLN A 47 1.66 12.42 9.29
CA GLN A 47 0.60 13.02 10.10
C GLN A 47 -0.80 12.55 9.70
N GLY A 48 -1.00 12.26 8.42
CA GLY A 48 -2.28 11.79 7.86
C GLY A 48 -2.64 10.37 8.30
N ASP A 49 -1.65 9.55 8.66
CA ASP A 49 -1.81 8.15 9.07
C ASP A 49 -2.82 7.97 10.23
N SER A 50 -2.81 8.87 11.21
CA SER A 50 -3.78 8.84 12.32
C SER A 50 -5.26 8.90 11.89
N ALA A 51 -5.55 9.45 10.71
CA ALA A 51 -6.89 9.45 10.14
C ALA A 51 -7.24 8.10 9.49
N ILE A 52 -6.25 7.41 8.90
CA ILE A 52 -6.41 6.04 8.36
C ILE A 52 -6.68 5.08 9.52
N ASP A 53 -5.90 5.16 10.60
CA ASP A 53 -6.09 4.36 11.82
C ASP A 53 -7.49 4.54 12.41
N LEU A 54 -7.96 5.78 12.50
CA LEU A 54 -9.28 6.08 13.04
C LEU A 54 -10.38 5.49 12.15
N GLU A 55 -10.27 5.66 10.83
CA GLU A 55 -11.25 5.14 9.88
C GLU A 55 -11.28 3.60 9.88
N GLU A 56 -10.13 2.94 10.07
CA GLU A 56 -10.04 1.49 10.24
C GLU A 56 -10.91 1.02 11.42
N VAL A 57 -10.74 1.64 12.58
CA VAL A 57 -11.52 1.32 13.79
C VAL A 57 -13.00 1.59 13.57
N GLU A 58 -13.35 2.72 12.95
CA GLU A 58 -14.75 3.07 12.73
C GLU A 58 -15.45 2.14 11.72
N VAL A 59 -14.75 1.69 10.68
CA VAL A 59 -15.26 0.68 9.73
C VAL A 59 -15.47 -0.66 10.43
N GLU A 60 -14.54 -1.09 11.27
CA GLU A 60 -14.67 -2.32 12.06
C GLU A 60 -15.88 -2.25 13.01
N GLU A 61 -16.04 -1.14 13.73
CA GLU A 61 -17.19 -0.93 14.62
C GLU A 61 -18.53 -1.01 13.88
N GLU A 62 -18.64 -0.39 12.71
CA GLU A 62 -19.86 -0.44 11.90
C GLU A 62 -20.15 -1.86 11.39
N CYS A 63 -19.11 -2.60 10.99
CA CYS A 63 -19.28 -4.01 10.62
C CYS A 63 -19.83 -4.84 11.80
N LEU A 64 -19.29 -4.65 13.01
CA LEU A 64 -19.75 -5.33 14.21
C LEU A 64 -21.19 -4.95 14.58
N LYS A 65 -21.58 -3.68 14.42
CA LYS A 65 -22.96 -3.21 14.62
C LYS A 65 -23.93 -3.91 13.66
N VAL A 66 -23.58 -4.01 12.38
CA VAL A 66 -24.43 -4.71 11.39
C VAL A 66 -24.56 -6.20 11.73
N LEU A 67 -23.47 -6.87 12.11
CA LEU A 67 -23.50 -8.27 12.53
C LEU A 67 -24.43 -8.49 13.73
N ALA A 68 -24.31 -7.64 14.76
CA ALA A 68 -25.10 -7.74 15.99
C ALA A 68 -26.59 -7.44 15.78
N LEU A 69 -26.91 -6.41 14.99
CA LEU A 69 -28.28 -5.92 14.83
C LEU A 69 -29.10 -6.68 13.78
N HIS A 70 -28.44 -7.22 12.76
CA HIS A 70 -29.14 -7.74 11.58
C HIS A 70 -28.89 -9.21 11.28
N GLN A 71 -27.89 -9.84 11.91
CA GLN A 71 -27.57 -11.27 11.73
C GLN A 71 -27.54 -11.69 10.25
N PRO A 72 -26.75 -11.02 9.40
CA PRO A 72 -26.70 -11.29 7.97
C PRO A 72 -26.21 -12.72 7.70
N VAL A 73 -26.62 -13.28 6.56
CA VAL A 73 -26.30 -14.66 6.17
C VAL A 73 -25.84 -14.72 4.72
N ALA A 74 -25.18 -15.83 4.36
CA ALA A 74 -24.71 -16.11 3.01
C ALA A 74 -23.89 -14.95 2.41
N THR A 75 -24.40 -14.28 1.38
CA THR A 75 -23.67 -13.25 0.63
C THR A 75 -23.37 -12.02 1.48
N ASP A 76 -24.32 -11.56 2.31
CA ASP A 76 -24.13 -10.35 3.13
C ASP A 76 -23.09 -10.58 4.22
N LEU A 77 -23.11 -11.78 4.82
CA LEU A 77 -22.09 -12.17 5.81
C LEU A 77 -20.70 -12.27 5.17
N ARG A 78 -20.61 -12.86 3.96
CA ARG A 78 -19.34 -12.94 3.22
C ARG A 78 -18.80 -11.55 2.89
N LEU A 79 -19.67 -10.62 2.48
CA LEU A 79 -19.29 -9.24 2.21
C LEU A 79 -18.71 -8.56 3.46
N LEU A 80 -19.40 -8.65 4.61
CA LEU A 80 -18.92 -8.05 5.86
C LEU A 80 -17.58 -8.63 6.32
N VAL A 81 -17.42 -9.95 6.24
CA VAL A 81 -16.14 -10.59 6.58
C VAL A 81 -15.04 -10.17 5.61
N GLY A 82 -15.35 -10.01 4.32
CA GLY A 82 -14.44 -9.46 3.34
C GLY A 82 -14.00 -8.04 3.69
N ILE A 83 -14.96 -7.17 4.02
CA ILE A 83 -14.70 -5.79 4.47
C ILE A 83 -13.80 -5.77 5.71
N LEU A 84 -14.05 -6.61 6.72
CA LEU A 84 -13.19 -6.66 7.90
C LEU A 84 -11.73 -7.06 7.56
N LYS A 85 -11.55 -8.01 6.65
CA LYS A 85 -10.22 -8.45 6.24
C LYS A 85 -9.46 -7.38 5.45
N LEU A 86 -10.09 -6.83 4.43
CA LEU A 86 -9.46 -5.81 3.60
C LEU A 86 -9.18 -4.53 4.39
N ASN A 87 -10.01 -4.19 5.38
CA ASN A 87 -9.81 -3.02 6.23
C ASN A 87 -8.45 -3.10 6.94
N ASN A 88 -8.07 -4.31 7.39
CA ASN A 88 -6.75 -4.55 7.94
C ASN A 88 -5.64 -4.42 6.88
N ASP A 89 -5.83 -4.96 5.67
CA ASP A 89 -4.85 -4.79 4.59
C ASP A 89 -4.65 -3.31 4.22
N LEU A 90 -5.69 -2.48 4.26
CA LEU A 90 -5.60 -1.04 4.00
C LEU A 90 -4.79 -0.30 5.08
N GLU A 91 -5.01 -0.59 6.36
CA GLU A 91 -4.18 -0.04 7.45
C GLU A 91 -2.72 -0.45 7.30
N ARG A 92 -2.46 -1.72 6.97
CA ARG A 92 -1.09 -2.20 6.71
C ARG A 92 -0.40 -1.47 5.57
N ILE A 93 -1.14 -1.08 4.53
CA ILE A 93 -0.60 -0.28 3.44
C ILE A 93 -0.34 1.16 3.91
N GLY A 94 -1.20 1.75 4.75
CA GLY A 94 -0.97 3.04 5.41
C GLY A 94 0.34 3.05 6.21
N ASP A 95 0.51 2.07 7.09
CA ASP A 95 1.74 1.79 7.85
C ASP A 95 2.98 1.76 6.94
N LEU A 96 2.88 1.07 5.80
CA LEU A 96 3.97 0.95 4.82
C LEU A 96 4.25 2.29 4.13
N ALA A 97 3.23 3.10 3.84
CA ALA A 97 3.39 4.44 3.30
C ALA A 97 4.13 5.36 4.30
N VAL A 98 3.80 5.29 5.58
CA VAL A 98 4.53 6.00 6.65
C VAL A 98 5.99 5.54 6.72
N SER A 99 6.23 4.23 6.65
CA SER A 99 7.59 3.69 6.63
C SER A 99 8.39 4.20 5.43
N ILE A 100 7.78 4.30 4.24
CA ILE A 100 8.42 4.87 3.05
C ILE A 100 8.73 6.35 3.30
N ALA A 101 7.74 7.14 3.72
CA ALA A 101 7.90 8.57 3.97
C ALA A 101 9.01 8.87 5.01
N GLY A 102 9.14 8.04 6.04
CA GLY A 102 10.19 8.14 7.07
C GLY A 102 11.63 8.04 6.52
N HIS A 103 11.82 7.55 5.30
CA HIS A 103 13.12 7.46 4.65
C HIS A 103 13.48 8.69 3.79
N ALA A 104 12.57 9.63 3.56
CA ALA A 104 12.75 10.75 2.61
C ALA A 104 13.96 11.65 2.91
N ASN A 105 14.36 11.78 4.18
CA ASN A 105 15.49 12.64 4.59
C ASN A 105 16.87 12.02 4.43
N SER A 106 16.97 10.76 4.03
CA SER A 106 18.21 9.99 4.21
C SER A 106 18.65 9.16 3.01
N ILE A 107 17.87 9.12 1.93
CA ILE A 107 18.29 8.42 0.71
C ILE A 107 19.30 9.29 -0.03
N HIS A 108 20.58 8.98 0.19
CA HIS A 108 21.71 9.56 -0.52
C HIS A 108 22.30 8.49 -1.43
N LEU A 109 21.69 8.29 -2.60
CA LEU A 109 22.18 7.33 -3.58
C LEU A 109 23.47 7.85 -4.22
N PRO A 110 24.44 6.96 -4.49
CA PRO A 110 25.62 7.30 -5.28
C PRO A 110 25.24 7.48 -6.76
N GLY A 111 24.57 8.58 -7.12
CA GLY A 111 24.37 9.04 -8.51
C GLY A 111 23.87 8.02 -9.53
N ASP A 112 23.27 6.90 -9.09
CA ASP A 112 22.93 5.78 -9.96
C ASP A 112 21.53 5.98 -10.54
N GLU A 113 21.48 6.54 -11.75
CA GLU A 113 20.24 6.78 -12.49
C GLU A 113 19.46 5.48 -12.76
N LYS A 114 20.14 4.33 -12.86
CA LYS A 114 19.51 3.03 -13.12
C LYS A 114 18.69 2.56 -11.91
N LEU A 115 19.24 2.67 -10.70
CA LEU A 115 18.50 2.33 -9.49
C LEU A 115 17.25 3.21 -9.32
N VAL A 116 17.38 4.52 -9.57
CA VAL A 116 16.26 5.45 -9.49
C VAL A 116 15.16 5.10 -10.52
N ASP A 117 15.52 4.74 -11.75
CA ASP A 117 14.55 4.30 -12.76
C ASP A 117 13.81 3.01 -12.32
N LEU A 118 14.55 2.02 -11.83
CA LEU A 118 13.97 0.78 -11.31
C LEU A 118 12.98 1.04 -10.18
N MET A 119 13.33 1.92 -9.24
CA MET A 119 12.44 2.30 -8.14
C MET A 119 11.17 3.00 -8.61
N LYS A 120 11.27 3.90 -9.60
CA LYS A 120 10.09 4.54 -10.21
C LYS A 120 9.17 3.51 -10.88
N ARG A 121 9.76 2.52 -11.56
CA ARG A 121 9.00 1.41 -12.16
C ARG A 121 8.29 0.57 -11.11
N LEU A 122 9.01 0.18 -10.05
CA LEU A 122 8.45 -0.58 -8.92
C LEU A 122 7.30 0.19 -8.27
N SER A 123 7.53 1.46 -7.91
CA SER A 123 6.52 2.34 -7.30
C SER A 123 5.26 2.44 -8.16
N ARG A 124 5.41 2.70 -9.47
CA ARG A 124 4.26 2.76 -10.37
C ARG A 124 3.49 1.44 -10.42
N ARG A 125 4.19 0.30 -10.49
CA ARG A 125 3.56 -1.03 -10.53
C ARG A 125 2.79 -1.34 -9.25
N SER A 126 3.39 -1.12 -8.08
CA SER A 126 2.71 -1.32 -6.80
C SER A 126 1.46 -0.43 -6.66
N GLN A 127 1.53 0.83 -7.10
CA GLN A 127 0.38 1.74 -7.10
C GLN A 127 -0.72 1.30 -8.07
N GLU A 128 -0.34 0.87 -9.29
CA GLU A 128 -1.27 0.30 -10.27
C GLU A 128 -1.98 -0.95 -9.72
N MET A 129 -1.25 -1.83 -9.03
CA MET A 129 -1.82 -3.03 -8.40
C MET A 129 -2.79 -2.67 -7.28
N LEU A 130 -2.42 -1.73 -6.40
CA LEU A 130 -3.32 -1.28 -5.33
C LEU A 130 -4.61 -0.67 -5.90
N GLN A 131 -4.51 0.20 -6.90
CA GLN A 131 -5.68 0.77 -7.58
C GLN A 131 -6.57 -0.33 -8.20
N LEU A 132 -5.97 -1.34 -8.84
CA LEU A 132 -6.71 -2.46 -9.43
C LEU A 132 -7.36 -3.36 -8.36
N GLY A 133 -6.70 -3.60 -7.22
CA GLY A 133 -7.27 -4.32 -6.09
C GLY A 133 -8.49 -3.61 -5.51
N LEU A 134 -8.40 -2.29 -5.32
CA LEU A 134 -9.54 -1.46 -4.90
C LEU A 134 -10.68 -1.48 -5.92
N ASP A 135 -10.38 -1.40 -7.22
CA ASP A 135 -11.38 -1.50 -8.28
C ASP A 135 -12.08 -2.88 -8.29
N CYS A 136 -11.33 -3.96 -8.02
CA CYS A 136 -11.86 -5.32 -7.89
C CYS A 136 -12.92 -5.38 -6.79
N LEU A 137 -12.61 -4.83 -5.62
CA LEU A 137 -13.51 -4.79 -4.48
C LEU A 137 -14.84 -4.10 -4.81
N ILE A 138 -14.77 -2.92 -5.42
CA ILE A 138 -15.94 -2.09 -5.73
C ILE A 138 -16.82 -2.79 -6.78
N ARG A 139 -16.20 -3.39 -7.79
CA ARG A 139 -16.91 -3.99 -8.94
C ARG A 139 -17.25 -5.46 -8.76
N GLN A 140 -16.69 -6.12 -7.74
CA GLN A 140 -16.78 -7.56 -7.52
C GLN A 140 -16.41 -8.37 -8.78
N ASP A 141 -15.31 -7.96 -9.45
CA ASP A 141 -14.89 -8.49 -10.75
C ASP A 141 -13.69 -9.43 -10.60
N GLY A 142 -13.95 -10.74 -10.63
CA GLY A 142 -12.90 -11.76 -10.52
C GLY A 142 -11.86 -11.72 -11.65
N ALA A 143 -12.17 -11.16 -12.83
CA ALA A 143 -11.18 -11.01 -13.89
C ALA A 143 -10.18 -9.88 -13.57
N LEU A 144 -10.59 -8.86 -12.80
CA LEU A 144 -9.66 -7.87 -12.26
C LEU A 144 -8.77 -8.49 -11.20
N ALA A 145 -9.32 -9.35 -10.33
CA ALA A 145 -8.53 -10.05 -9.31
C ALA A 145 -7.39 -10.89 -9.93
N GLU A 146 -7.71 -11.70 -10.94
CA GLU A 146 -6.69 -12.50 -11.65
C GLU A 146 -5.58 -11.64 -12.26
N ARG A 147 -5.92 -10.44 -12.74
CA ARG A 147 -4.94 -9.49 -13.29
C ARG A 147 -4.05 -8.87 -12.22
N VAL A 148 -4.57 -8.63 -11.02
CA VAL A 148 -3.76 -8.15 -9.88
C VAL A 148 -2.76 -9.23 -9.49
N CYS A 149 -3.22 -10.47 -9.27
CA CYS A 149 -2.34 -11.58 -8.91
C CYS A 149 -1.26 -11.85 -9.97
N ALA A 150 -1.59 -11.72 -11.26
CA ALA A 150 -0.60 -11.88 -12.33
C ALA A 150 0.41 -10.72 -12.42
N ALA A 151 0.08 -9.54 -11.91
CA ALA A 151 0.98 -8.38 -11.91
C ALA A 151 1.99 -8.42 -10.74
N ASP A 152 1.76 -9.26 -9.73
CA ASP A 152 2.62 -9.42 -8.56
C ASP A 152 4.01 -9.96 -8.94
N ASP A 153 4.07 -10.92 -9.88
CA ASP A 153 5.32 -11.45 -10.43
C ASP A 153 6.23 -10.34 -11.01
N ASP A 154 5.66 -9.32 -11.65
CA ASP A 154 6.41 -8.17 -12.19
C ASP A 154 7.03 -7.32 -11.05
N VAL A 155 6.31 -7.17 -9.94
CA VAL A 155 6.75 -6.41 -8.76
C VAL A 155 7.88 -7.16 -8.04
N ASP A 156 7.72 -8.46 -7.84
CA ASP A 156 8.72 -9.35 -7.27
C ASP A 156 10.03 -9.34 -8.06
N GLU A 157 9.93 -9.41 -9.39
CA GLU A 157 11.10 -9.34 -10.26
C GLU A 157 11.82 -7.99 -10.11
N LEU A 158 11.07 -6.88 -10.13
CA LEU A 158 11.63 -5.54 -9.96
C LEU A 158 12.33 -5.37 -8.61
N TYR A 159 11.70 -5.83 -7.52
CA TYR A 159 12.31 -5.82 -6.19
C TYR A 159 13.61 -6.64 -6.15
N SER A 160 13.59 -7.84 -6.73
CA SER A 160 14.76 -8.72 -6.79
C SER A 160 15.93 -8.08 -7.56
N ILE A 161 15.64 -7.41 -8.68
CA ILE A 161 16.64 -6.64 -9.45
C ILE A 161 17.20 -5.50 -8.61
N ILE A 162 16.37 -4.66 -8.00
CA ILE A 162 16.83 -3.54 -7.15
C ILE A 162 17.74 -4.04 -6.02
N ARG A 163 17.34 -5.13 -5.36
CA ARG A 163 18.12 -5.76 -4.29
C ARG A 163 19.47 -6.24 -4.80
N SER A 164 19.50 -6.93 -5.94
CA SER A 164 20.73 -7.48 -6.53
C SER A 164 21.71 -6.39 -6.99
N GLU A 165 21.20 -5.34 -7.65
CA GLU A 165 21.99 -4.19 -8.09
C GLU A 165 22.56 -3.43 -6.88
N THR A 166 21.73 -3.18 -5.86
CA THR A 166 22.18 -2.53 -4.62
C THR A 166 23.24 -3.36 -3.90
N GLN A 167 23.08 -4.68 -3.82
CA GLN A 167 24.08 -5.57 -3.24
C GLN A 167 25.38 -5.55 -4.05
N SER A 168 25.29 -5.50 -5.37
CA SER A 168 26.46 -5.43 -6.25
C SER A 168 27.25 -4.14 -6.03
N LEU A 169 26.56 -2.99 -5.84
CA LEU A 169 27.22 -1.73 -5.48
C LEU A 169 27.92 -1.84 -4.12
N LEU A 170 27.26 -2.40 -3.11
CA LEU A 170 27.84 -2.57 -1.77
C LEU A 170 29.08 -3.48 -1.77
N MET A 171 29.12 -4.49 -2.64
CA MET A 171 30.24 -5.44 -2.71
C MET A 171 31.41 -4.96 -3.57
N ASN A 172 31.12 -4.27 -4.67
CA ASN A 172 32.13 -3.90 -5.66
C ASN A 172 32.74 -2.53 -5.40
N GLU A 173 32.02 -1.62 -4.73
CA GLU A 173 32.54 -0.28 -4.45
C GLU A 173 33.32 -0.21 -3.13
N THR A 174 34.63 -0.10 -3.27
CA THR A 174 35.58 -0.11 -2.14
C THR A 174 35.70 1.23 -1.40
N ARG A 175 34.97 2.27 -1.85
CA ARG A 175 35.06 3.65 -1.33
C ARG A 175 33.72 4.26 -0.92
N LEU A 176 32.70 3.44 -0.66
CA LEU A 176 31.44 3.97 -0.15
C LEU A 176 31.62 4.54 1.26
N GLU A 177 31.22 5.80 1.43
CA GLU A 177 31.14 6.45 2.74
C GLU A 177 30.00 5.81 3.56
N PRO A 178 30.06 5.80 4.91
CA PRO A 178 29.02 5.22 5.76
C PRO A 178 27.60 5.72 5.46
N LYS A 179 27.46 7.01 5.09
CA LYS A 179 26.18 7.61 4.70
C LYS A 179 25.62 7.04 3.38
N GLN A 180 26.47 6.67 2.44
CA GLN A 180 26.04 6.07 1.17
C GLN A 180 25.59 4.63 1.38
N ILE A 181 26.28 3.88 2.24
CA ILE A 181 25.86 2.53 2.65
C ILE A 181 24.48 2.58 3.30
N GLU A 182 24.28 3.49 4.25
CA GLU A 182 23.00 3.69 4.91
C GLU A 182 21.88 4.09 3.92
N GLY A 183 22.19 4.99 2.97
CA GLY A 183 21.28 5.39 1.90
C GLY A 183 20.83 4.21 1.04
N LEU A 184 21.77 3.34 0.64
CA LEU A 184 21.48 2.11 -0.13
C LEU A 184 20.63 1.11 0.67
N MET A 185 20.90 0.93 1.97
CA MET A 185 20.07 0.06 2.82
C MET A 185 18.64 0.58 2.94
N ARG A 186 18.46 1.88 3.16
CA ARG A 186 17.14 2.52 3.21
C ARG A 186 16.42 2.44 1.87
N PHE A 187 17.14 2.53 0.76
CA PHE A 187 16.60 2.34 -0.57
C PHE A 187 16.02 0.94 -0.77
N VAL A 188 16.72 -0.10 -0.33
CA VAL A 188 16.19 -1.48 -0.34
C VAL A 188 14.98 -1.64 0.59
N SER A 189 14.98 -0.96 1.74
CA SER A 189 13.80 -0.95 2.63
C SER A 189 12.57 -0.34 1.95
N VAL A 190 12.72 0.78 1.25
CA VAL A 190 11.62 1.39 0.46
C VAL A 190 11.13 0.45 -0.62
N ALA A 191 12.04 -0.18 -1.36
CA ALA A 191 11.68 -1.15 -2.39
C ALA A 191 10.88 -2.33 -1.80
N ARG A 192 11.30 -2.81 -0.63
CA ARG A 192 10.58 -3.87 0.08
C ARG A 192 9.20 -3.42 0.55
N SER A 193 9.05 -2.20 1.05
CA SER A 193 7.74 -1.70 1.43
C SER A 193 6.79 -1.63 0.24
N LEU A 194 7.29 -1.26 -0.95
CA LEU A 194 6.50 -1.26 -2.19
C LEU A 194 6.09 -2.65 -2.66
N GLU A 195 6.97 -3.65 -2.52
CA GLU A 195 6.62 -5.05 -2.78
C GLU A 195 5.55 -5.55 -1.81
N ARG A 196 5.70 -5.28 -0.51
CA ARG A 196 4.65 -5.60 0.49
C ARG A 196 3.32 -4.92 0.22
N ILE A 197 3.31 -3.71 -0.34
CA ILE A 197 2.07 -3.04 -0.76
C ILE A 197 1.40 -3.82 -1.90
N ALA A 198 2.19 -4.38 -2.83
CA ALA A 198 1.67 -5.25 -3.88
C ALA A 198 1.12 -6.56 -3.30
N ASP A 199 1.81 -7.18 -2.34
CA ASP A 199 1.31 -8.36 -1.61
C ASP A 199 -0.08 -8.07 -1.01
N HIS A 200 -0.23 -6.95 -0.30
CA HIS A 200 -1.52 -6.56 0.28
C HIS A 200 -2.58 -6.26 -0.80
N ALA A 201 -2.18 -5.72 -1.96
CA ALA A 201 -3.10 -5.57 -3.09
C ALA A 201 -3.60 -6.93 -3.62
N THR A 202 -2.77 -7.98 -3.61
CA THR A 202 -3.21 -9.34 -3.97
C THR A 202 -4.17 -9.94 -2.93
N ASN A 203 -4.03 -9.60 -1.63
CA ASN A 203 -4.98 -10.03 -0.61
C ASN A 203 -6.35 -9.37 -0.76
N ILE A 204 -6.38 -8.11 -1.21
CA ILE A 204 -7.61 -7.35 -1.46
C ILE A 204 -8.34 -7.88 -2.69
N ALA A 205 -7.60 -8.33 -3.71
CA ALA A 205 -8.11 -8.87 -4.98
C ALA A 205 -8.87 -10.19 -4.81
#